data_AF-A0A3D2KHW9-F1
#
_entry.id   AF-A0A3D2KHW9-F1
#
_cell.length_a   1.000
_cell.length_b   1.000
_cell.length_c   1.000
_cell.angle_alpha   90.00
_cell.angle_beta   90.00
_cell.angle_gamma   90.00
#
_symmetry.space_group_name_H-M   'P 1'
#
loop_
_entity.id
_entity.type
_entity.pdbx_description
1 polymer ?
#
loop_
_entity_poly.entity_id
_entity_poly.type
_entity_poly.pdbx_seq_one_letter_code
_entity_poly.pdbx_strand_id
1 'polypeptide(L)'
;MGSGQRSNRILVRGAEQALDQFKYEIAREIGLQPPADGYWGDYPARQCGAMGGHMVRRMIQDAELRLAQGTVFPGGMGGGGYGYTR
;
A
#
# COMPACT_ATOMS: atom_id res chain seq x y z
N MET A 1 -24.98 19.33 -7.36
CA MET A 1 -24.38 18.02 -7.03
C MET A 1 -23.02 17.95 -7.71
N GLY A 2 -21.94 17.97 -6.95
CA GLY A 2 -20.58 17.97 -7.50
C GLY A 2 -20.21 16.58 -8.00
N SER A 3 -20.27 16.36 -9.31
CA SER A 3 -19.69 15.21 -10.01
C SER A 3 -18.17 15.32 -9.99
N GLY A 4 -17.59 15.20 -8.80
CA GLY A 4 -16.17 14.96 -8.63
C GLY A 4 -15.89 13.55 -9.09
N GLN A 5 -15.57 13.40 -10.37
CA GLN A 5 -15.07 12.17 -10.98
C GLN A 5 -13.71 11.87 -10.33
N ARG A 6 -13.73 11.33 -9.11
CA ARG A 6 -12.54 10.89 -8.39
C ARG A 6 -12.03 9.66 -9.11
N SER A 7 -11.15 9.88 -10.07
CA SER A 7 -10.30 8.83 -10.59
C SER A 7 -9.36 8.40 -9.45
N ASN A 8 -9.79 7.43 -8.65
CA ASN A 8 -8.87 6.67 -7.79
C ASN A 8 -7.95 5.87 -8.70
N ARG A 9 -6.98 6.57 -9.30
CA ARG A 9 -5.98 5.96 -10.16
C ARG A 9 -4.92 5.36 -9.26
N ILE A 10 -4.69 4.07 -9.42
CA ILE A 10 -3.55 3.40 -8.80
C ILE A 10 -2.28 4.12 -9.30
N LEU A 11 -1.51 4.67 -8.35
CA LEU A 11 -0.35 5.52 -8.65
C LEU A 11 0.79 4.72 -9.29
N VAL A 12 0.89 3.44 -8.96
CA VAL A 12 1.89 2.51 -9.48
C VAL A 12 1.21 1.51 -10.42
N ARG A 13 1.57 1.56 -11.71
CA ARG A 13 1.06 0.60 -12.70
C ARG A 13 1.53 -0.81 -12.34
N GLY A 14 0.62 -1.78 -12.35
CA GLY A 14 0.90 -3.19 -12.02
C GLY A 14 0.80 -3.53 -10.53
N ALA A 15 0.64 -2.55 -9.63
CA ALA A 15 0.47 -2.81 -8.20
C ALA A 15 -0.94 -3.30 -7.84
N GLU A 16 -1.91 -3.21 -8.75
CA GLU A 16 -3.32 -3.58 -8.53
C GLU A 16 -3.48 -5.01 -7.99
N GLN A 17 -2.86 -5.98 -8.66
CA GLN A 17 -2.92 -7.38 -8.24
C GLN A 17 -2.29 -7.60 -6.87
N ALA A 18 -1.15 -6.95 -6.60
CA ALA A 18 -0.47 -7.06 -5.30
C ALA A 18 -1.32 -6.45 -4.18
N LEU A 19 -1.96 -5.30 -4.43
CA LEU A 19 -2.86 -4.64 -3.48
C LEU A 19 -4.12 -5.46 -3.23
N ASP A 20 -4.65 -6.14 -4.24
CA ASP A 20 -5.80 -7.04 -4.07
C ASP A 20 -5.45 -8.25 -3.20
N GLN A 21 -4.31 -8.90 -3.43
CA GLN A 21 -3.87 -9.99 -2.56
C GLN A 21 -3.69 -9.51 -1.12
N PHE A 22 -3.02 -8.37 -0.96
CA PHE A 22 -2.82 -7.77 0.35
C PHE A 22 -4.13 -7.42 1.06
N LYS A 23 -5.13 -6.91 0.34
CA LYS A 23 -6.48 -6.69 0.87
C LYS A 23 -7.09 -7.97 1.41
N TYR A 24 -6.97 -9.08 0.69
CA TYR A 24 -7.49 -10.39 1.14
C TYR A 24 -6.74 -10.94 2.35
N GLU A 25 -5.43 -10.73 2.45
CA GLU A 25 -4.63 -11.10 3.61
C GLU A 25 -5.06 -10.33 4.85
N ILE A 26 -5.11 -9.00 4.76
CA ILE A 26 -5.52 -8.13 5.88
C ILE A 26 -6.95 -8.42 6.30
N ALA A 27 -7.86 -8.67 5.35
CA ALA A 27 -9.24 -9.06 5.67
C ALA A 27 -9.28 -10.31 6.56
N ARG A 28 -8.48 -11.34 6.23
CA ARG A 28 -8.38 -12.56 7.04
C ARG A 28 -7.81 -12.30 8.42
N GLU A 29 -6.81 -11.42 8.54
CA GLU A 29 -6.19 -11.07 9.83
C GLU A 29 -7.16 -10.37 10.78
N ILE A 30 -7.99 -9.47 10.27
CA ILE A 30 -8.98 -8.74 11.09
C ILE A 30 -10.27 -9.55 11.31
N GLY A 31 -10.33 -10.80 10.85
CA GLY A 31 -11.50 -11.68 10.97
C GLY A 31 -12.65 -11.32 10.02
N LEU A 32 -12.38 -10.59 8.94
CA LEU A 32 -13.36 -10.28 7.91
C LEU A 32 -13.33 -11.36 6.82
N GLN A 33 -14.48 -11.94 6.51
CA GLN A 33 -14.57 -12.86 5.38
C GLN A 33 -14.60 -12.06 4.06
N PRO A 34 -13.69 -12.31 3.11
CA PRO A 34 -13.81 -11.64 1.83
C PRO A 34 -15.08 -12.09 1.10
N PRO A 35 -15.80 -11.15 0.45
CA PRO A 35 -17.00 -11.47 -0.32
C PRO A 35 -16.65 -12.38 -1.50
N ALA A 36 -17.48 -13.40 -1.74
CA ALA A 36 -17.23 -14.43 -2.75
C ALA A 36 -17.35 -13.90 -4.19
N ASP A 37 -18.16 -12.87 -4.39
CA ASP A 37 -18.35 -12.14 -5.64
C ASP A 37 -17.38 -10.96 -5.79
N GLY A 38 -16.53 -10.71 -4.78
CA GLY A 38 -15.59 -9.59 -4.75
C GLY A 38 -16.24 -8.23 -4.50
N TYR A 39 -17.53 -8.18 -4.18
CA TYR A 39 -18.23 -6.93 -3.91
C TYR A 39 -18.20 -6.57 -2.42
N TRP A 40 -17.48 -5.49 -2.09
CA TRP A 40 -17.30 -5.02 -0.71
C TRP A 40 -18.38 -4.02 -0.25
N GLY A 41 -19.40 -3.77 -1.07
CA GLY A 41 -20.42 -2.75 -0.78
C GLY A 41 -21.42 -3.16 0.29
N ASP A 42 -21.64 -4.46 0.49
CA ASP A 42 -22.52 -4.97 1.55
C ASP A 42 -21.85 -4.96 2.93
N TYR A 43 -20.53 -4.76 2.98
CA TYR A 43 -19.79 -4.66 4.23
C TYR A 43 -19.99 -3.29 4.89
N PRO A 44 -20.13 -3.24 6.23
CA PRO A 44 -20.19 -1.99 6.97
C PRO A 44 -19.00 -1.08 6.65
N ALA A 45 -19.26 0.17 6.28
CA ALA A 45 -18.23 1.15 5.95
C ALA A 45 -17.15 1.30 7.05
N ARG A 46 -17.53 1.11 8.32
CA ARG A 46 -16.61 1.07 9.46
C ARG A 46 -15.58 -0.07 9.38
N GLN A 47 -15.99 -1.25 8.92
CA GLN A 47 -15.12 -2.43 8.78
C GLN A 47 -14.21 -2.28 7.58
N CYS A 48 -14.73 -1.84 6.43
CA CYS A 48 -13.92 -1.53 5.26
C CYS A 48 -12.91 -0.41 5.55
N GLY A 49 -13.30 0.61 6.32
CA GLY A 49 -12.41 1.67 6.78
C GLY A 49 -11.32 1.17 7.73
N ALA A 50 -11.67 0.30 8.68
CA ALA A 50 -10.69 -0.34 9.55
C ALA A 50 -9.68 -1.16 8.73
N MET A 51 -10.16 -2.00 7.80
CA MET A 51 -9.33 -2.80 6.88
C MET A 51 -8.32 -1.92 6.11
N GLY A 52 -8.79 -0.85 5.48
CA GLY A 52 -7.90 0.09 4.78
C GLY A 52 -6.86 0.73 5.70
N GLY A 53 -7.23 1.05 6.95
CA GLY A 53 -6.30 1.54 7.96
C GLY A 53 -5.25 0.49 8.37
N HIS A 54 -5.63 -0.78 8.49
CA HIS A 54 -4.69 -1.89 8.75
C HIS A 54 -3.71 -2.09 7.60
N MET A 55 -4.20 -2.06 6.36
CA MET A 55 -3.35 -2.10 5.16
C MET A 55 -2.28 -1.01 5.19
N VAL A 56 -2.67 0.25 5.46
CA VAL A 56 -1.73 1.38 5.51
C VAL A 56 -0.71 1.21 6.64
N ARG A 57 -1.14 0.83 7.84
CA ARG A 57 -0.22 0.62 8.97
C ARG A 57 0.84 -0.44 8.67
N ARG A 58 0.42 -1.55 8.05
CA ARG A 58 1.32 -2.65 7.69
C ARG A 58 2.30 -2.25 6.57
N MET A 59 1.84 -1.51 5.56
CA MET A 59 2.73 -0.94 4.54
C MET A 59 3.77 0.02 5.13
N ILE A 60 3.37 0.86 6.09
CA ILE A 60 4.28 1.78 6.79
C ILE A 60 5.30 0.98 7.59
N GLN A 61 4.87 -0.02 8.36
CA GLN A 61 5.77 -0.89 9.12
C GLN A 61 6.81 -1.55 8.20
N ASP A 62 6.39 -2.11 7.06
CA ASP A 62 7.31 -2.74 6.12
C ASP A 62 8.26 -1.72 5.48
N ALA A 63 7.79 -0.50 5.20
CA ALA A 63 8.63 0.59 4.71
C ALA A 63 9.65 1.04 5.75
N GLU A 64 9.25 1.19 7.02
CA GLU A 64 10.13 1.52 8.15
C GLU A 64 11.19 0.44 8.35
N LEU A 65 10.82 -0.84 8.25
CA LEU A 65 11.76 -1.96 8.32
C LEU A 65 12.79 -1.91 7.17
N ARG A 66 12.35 -1.63 5.94
CA ARG A 66 13.25 -1.49 4.78
C ARG A 66 14.20 -0.30 4.92
N LEU A 67 13.72 0.81 5.49
CA LEU A 67 14.54 1.98 5.78
C LEU A 67 15.54 1.69 6.90
N ALA A 68 15.11 1.00 7.96
CA ALA A 68 15.96 0.60 9.08
C ALA A 68 17.04 -0.40 8.66
N GLN A 69 16.74 -1.30 7.72
CA GLN A 69 17.70 -2.24 7.14
C GLN A 69 18.73 -1.59 6.20
N GLY A 70 18.63 -0.27 5.97
CA GLY A 70 19.56 0.44 5.10
C GLY A 70 19.35 0.15 3.61
N THR A 71 18.26 -0.53 3.23
CA THR A 71 17.75 -0.56 1.86
C THR A 71 17.13 0.80 1.54
N VAL A 72 17.98 1.81 1.42
CA VAL A 72 17.66 3.07 0.76
C VAL A 72 17.13 2.71 -0.61
N PHE A 73 15.92 3.17 -0.94
CA PHE A 73 15.30 2.97 -2.24
C PHE A 73 16.35 3.19 -3.35
N PRO A 74 16.51 2.24 -4.29
CA PRO A 74 17.45 2.39 -5.40
C PRO A 74 16.97 3.53 -6.29
N GLY A 75 17.42 4.74 -5.97
CA GLY A 75 16.95 5.98 -6.61
C GLY A 75 17.59 7.26 -6.07
N GLY A 76 18.42 7.21 -5.03
CA GLY A 76 19.05 8.43 -4.52
C GLY A 76 20.17 8.21 -3.54
N MET A 77 21.21 7.46 -3.93
CA MET A 77 22.58 7.57 -3.38
C MET A 77 23.49 6.57 -4.10
N GLY A 78 23.78 6.84 -5.38
CA GLY A 78 25.03 6.39 -5.97
C GLY A 78 26.14 7.24 -5.37
N GLY A 79 26.69 6.79 -4.23
CA GLY A 79 27.91 7.33 -3.65
C GLY A 79 29.09 7.03 -4.56
N GLY A 80 29.21 7.77 -5.66
CA GLY A 80 30.47 7.96 -6.37
C GLY A 80 31.13 9.18 -5.75
N GLY A 81 32.14 8.96 -4.91
CA GLY A 81 32.97 10.04 -4.40
C GLY A 81 33.58 10.80 -5.58
N TYR A 82 33.20 12.06 -5.74
CA TYR A 82 33.97 13.02 -6.51
C TYR A 82 35.24 13.28 -5.70
N GLY A 83 36.24 12.43 -5.95
CA GLY A 83 37.59 12.64 -5.47
C GLY A 83 38.08 14.02 -5.91
N TYR A 84 38.67 14.72 -4.95
CA TYR A 84 39.52 15.88 -5.22
C TYR A 84 40.63 15.46 -6.19
N THR A 85 40.54 15.91 -7.44
CA THR A 85 41.71 16.03 -8.31
C THR A 85 41.91 17.51 -8.64
N ARG A 86 42.92 18.05 -7.93
CA ARG A 86 43.62 19.32 -8.01
C ARG A 86 42.86 20.61 -7.65
#